data_AF-G0ULF8-F1
#
_entry.id   AF-G0ULF8-F1
#
_cell.length_a   1.000
_cell.length_b   1.000
_cell.length_c   1.000
_cell.angle_alpha   90.00
_cell.angle_beta   90.00
_cell.angle_gamma   90.00
#
_symmetry.space_group_name_H-M   'P 1'
#
loop_
_entity.id
_entity.type
_entity.pdbx_description
1 polymer ?
#
loop_
_entity_poly.entity_id
_entity_poly.type
_entity_poly.pdbx_seq_one_letter_code
_entity_poly.pdbx_strand_id
1 'polypeptide(L)'
;MKPVAVGTLPVELIDTIRRGQMKIQRLDNGSLVFSGEANCPRWYCELAALDRSQEMSTSYRHQGTGEVGEVRVLRIATVTLSAEEHVVAGPVDPEARESAITATAPQPSLSASPQSASDTAAQHSSLAARIAHYLAPAPRQINEILHALSLEDSEVVRSVLHHLTTTNRRGQLELSVVGYEMVDIDSFDSRAVKQQVANNALQKISGNKELLDRFSLYADRDALLAACSKGIMAGLGSAKRKRSDDDTDEDDDVAESNAVRAGATDSETKGISEGSIGHAVQDAVMFTSMDQSDIRWNDADIAKDSWVMPEPVAEVLEQLQSAASIAKTSSRTALPPMPITSATQLSVALEQYTLLRREYKIIYSRLKRLEEVSDEAQGWCQSQGARFTKELNVELQNWFERQEGPRSKLTAAMDVIYQALYRLKRDIEDYVSLREWGVLS
;
A
#
# COMPACT_ATOMS: atom_id res chain seq x y z
N MET A 1 -3.51 -39.70 -18.57
CA MET A 1 -3.40 -38.32 -18.05
C MET A 1 -2.01 -37.79 -18.39
N LYS A 2 -1.86 -36.54 -18.84
CA LYS A 2 -0.54 -35.95 -19.11
C LYS A 2 -0.06 -35.19 -17.86
N PRO A 3 1.22 -35.30 -17.46
CA PRO A 3 1.76 -34.53 -16.34
C PRO A 3 1.79 -33.04 -16.70
N VAL A 4 1.21 -32.21 -15.84
CA VAL A 4 1.18 -30.74 -15.97
C VAL A 4 2.38 -30.12 -15.24
N ALA A 5 2.84 -30.72 -14.14
CA ALA A 5 4.04 -30.32 -13.42
C ALA A 5 4.73 -31.50 -12.73
N VAL A 6 6.02 -31.36 -12.49
CA VAL A 6 6.88 -32.32 -11.78
C VAL A 6 7.61 -31.56 -10.66
N GLY A 7 7.60 -32.10 -9.44
CA GLY A 7 8.31 -31.50 -8.30
C GLY A 7 7.69 -30.24 -7.68
N THR A 8 6.69 -29.62 -8.31
CA THR A 8 6.03 -28.39 -7.85
C THR A 8 4.54 -28.41 -8.18
N LEU A 9 3.74 -27.63 -7.44
CA LEU A 9 2.33 -27.42 -7.76
C LEU A 9 2.21 -26.38 -8.89
N PRO A 10 1.37 -26.61 -9.91
CA PRO A 10 1.02 -25.60 -10.91
C PRO A 10 0.45 -24.33 -10.25
N VAL A 11 0.79 -23.16 -10.81
CA VAL A 11 0.35 -21.85 -10.28
C VAL A 11 -1.18 -21.78 -10.20
N GLU A 12 -1.88 -22.32 -11.20
CA GLU A 12 -3.36 -22.37 -11.23
C GLU A 12 -3.93 -23.15 -10.04
N LEU A 13 -3.30 -24.27 -9.67
CA LEU A 13 -3.72 -25.06 -8.51
C LEU A 13 -3.41 -24.32 -7.20
N ILE A 14 -2.25 -23.65 -7.10
CA ILE A 14 -1.88 -22.81 -5.94
C ILE A 14 -2.88 -21.68 -5.74
N ASP A 15 -3.24 -20.97 -6.80
CA ASP A 15 -4.18 -19.85 -6.72
C ASP A 15 -5.59 -20.33 -6.38
N THR A 16 -6.00 -21.50 -6.85
CA THR A 16 -7.31 -22.07 -6.51
C THR A 16 -7.36 -22.57 -5.05
N ILE A 17 -6.25 -23.13 -4.54
CA ILE A 17 -6.11 -23.48 -3.11
C ILE A 17 -6.18 -22.21 -2.24
N ARG A 18 -5.48 -21.13 -2.63
CA ARG A 18 -5.49 -19.85 -1.90
C ARG A 18 -6.87 -19.20 -1.82
N ARG A 19 -7.70 -19.41 -2.85
CA ARG A 19 -9.09 -18.93 -2.88
C ARG A 19 -10.06 -19.78 -2.05
N GLY A 20 -9.59 -20.89 -1.45
CA GLY A 20 -10.41 -21.76 -0.60
C GLY A 20 -11.44 -22.60 -1.37
N GLN A 21 -11.31 -22.72 -2.70
CA GLN A 21 -12.32 -23.31 -3.59
C GLN A 21 -12.09 -24.81 -3.90
N MET A 22 -11.21 -25.48 -3.15
CA MET A 22 -10.77 -26.85 -3.43
C MET A 22 -10.92 -27.75 -2.21
N LYS A 23 -11.50 -28.93 -2.41
CA LYS A 23 -11.52 -30.04 -1.46
C LYS A 23 -10.35 -30.98 -1.75
N ILE A 24 -9.62 -31.34 -0.70
CA ILE A 24 -8.47 -32.24 -0.76
C ILE A 24 -8.91 -33.61 -0.24
N GLN A 25 -8.71 -34.67 -1.03
CA GLN A 25 -8.94 -36.04 -0.63
C GLN A 25 -7.66 -36.85 -0.80
N ARG A 26 -7.26 -37.60 0.23
CA ARG A 26 -6.14 -38.55 0.14
C ARG A 26 -6.67 -39.91 -0.29
N LEU A 27 -6.08 -40.49 -1.34
CA LEU A 27 -6.37 -41.83 -1.81
C LEU A 27 -5.46 -42.87 -1.14
N ASP A 28 -5.93 -44.11 -1.05
CA ASP A 28 -5.23 -45.22 -0.40
C ASP A 28 -3.89 -45.56 -1.07
N ASN A 29 -3.72 -45.17 -2.34
CA ASN A 29 -2.48 -45.32 -3.10
C ASN A 29 -1.43 -44.23 -2.80
N GLY A 30 -1.67 -43.36 -1.80
CA GLY A 30 -0.76 -42.28 -1.44
C GLY A 30 -0.83 -41.05 -2.35
N SER A 31 -1.79 -40.98 -3.28
CA SER A 31 -2.02 -39.80 -4.11
C SER A 31 -2.99 -38.82 -3.43
N LEU A 32 -2.82 -37.53 -3.70
CA LEU A 32 -3.74 -36.47 -3.28
C LEU A 32 -4.59 -36.01 -4.46
N VAL A 33 -5.90 -35.93 -4.26
CA VAL A 33 -6.86 -35.44 -5.25
C VAL A 33 -7.39 -34.09 -4.80
N PHE A 34 -7.26 -33.08 -5.66
CA PHE A 34 -7.86 -31.77 -5.48
C PHE A 34 -9.08 -31.67 -6.41
N SER A 35 -10.25 -31.42 -5.82
CA SER A 35 -11.51 -31.28 -6.55
C SER A 35 -12.22 -30.01 -6.13
N GLY A 36 -12.62 -29.19 -7.10
CA GLY A 36 -13.41 -27.98 -6.86
C GLY A 36 -14.91 -28.25 -6.90
N GLU A 37 -15.70 -27.17 -6.91
CA GLU A 37 -17.14 -27.24 -7.19
C GLU A 37 -17.42 -27.72 -8.63
N ALA A 38 -18.69 -28.01 -8.94
CA ALA A 38 -19.09 -28.56 -10.24
C ALA A 38 -18.48 -27.78 -11.41
N ASN A 39 -17.86 -28.49 -12.36
CA ASN A 39 -17.08 -28.00 -13.51
C ASN A 39 -15.61 -27.57 -13.27
N CYS A 40 -15.07 -27.68 -12.05
CA CYS A 40 -13.63 -27.50 -11.83
C CYS A 40 -12.84 -28.76 -12.21
N PRO A 41 -11.70 -28.63 -12.90
CA PRO A 41 -10.91 -29.77 -13.29
C PRO A 41 -10.30 -30.45 -12.06
N ARG A 42 -10.28 -31.80 -12.06
CA ARG A 42 -9.70 -32.59 -10.98
C ARG A 42 -8.19 -32.70 -11.16
N TRP A 43 -7.44 -32.39 -10.12
CA TRP A 43 -6.00 -32.51 -10.09
C TRP A 43 -5.59 -33.73 -9.25
N TYR A 44 -4.70 -34.54 -9.78
CA TYR A 44 -4.14 -35.71 -9.12
C TYR A 44 -2.65 -35.47 -8.89
N CYS A 45 -2.24 -35.47 -7.62
CA CYS A 45 -0.86 -35.29 -7.21
C CYS A 45 -0.32 -36.62 -6.65
N GLU A 46 0.66 -37.21 -7.33
CA GLU A 46 1.40 -38.35 -6.80
C GLU A 46 2.52 -37.85 -5.89
N LEU A 47 2.63 -38.45 -4.70
CA LEU A 47 3.71 -38.15 -3.77
C LEU A 47 4.92 -39.03 -4.10
N ALA A 48 6.13 -38.49 -3.97
CA ALA A 48 7.37 -39.23 -4.20
C ALA A 48 7.46 -40.42 -3.22
N ALA A 49 7.87 -41.58 -3.73
CA ALA A 49 8.07 -42.78 -2.92
C ALA A 49 9.05 -42.48 -1.77
N LEU A 50 8.73 -43.04 -0.59
CA LEU A 50 9.51 -42.89 0.65
C LEU A 50 10.91 -43.51 0.50
N ASP A 51 11.83 -42.78 -0.13
CA ASP A 51 13.25 -43.04 0.06
C ASP A 51 13.67 -42.30 1.32
N ARG A 52 14.01 -43.06 2.37
CA ARG A 52 14.28 -42.56 3.75
C ARG A 52 15.43 -41.54 3.84
N SER A 53 16.11 -41.26 2.73
CA SER A 53 17.23 -40.32 2.61
C SER A 53 16.82 -38.90 2.20
N GLN A 54 15.55 -38.63 1.88
CA GLN A 54 15.02 -37.29 1.52
C GLN A 54 13.87 -36.80 2.42
N GLU A 55 13.76 -37.30 3.66
CA GLU A 55 12.79 -36.78 4.63
C GLU A 55 13.25 -35.41 5.16
N MET A 56 12.59 -34.33 4.73
CA MET A 56 12.62 -33.05 5.45
C MET A 56 11.47 -33.05 6.45
N SER A 57 11.79 -33.19 7.73
CA SER A 57 10.83 -32.91 8.78
C SER A 57 10.65 -31.40 8.90
N THR A 58 9.40 -30.94 8.91
CA THR A 58 9.06 -29.53 9.08
C THR A 58 8.29 -29.40 10.38
N SER A 59 8.81 -28.60 11.30
CA SER A 59 8.07 -28.23 12.50
C SER A 59 6.91 -27.32 12.11
N TYR A 60 5.73 -27.60 12.66
CA TYR A 60 4.55 -26.77 12.49
C TYR A 60 3.99 -26.41 13.87
N ARG A 61 3.32 -25.27 13.94
CA ARG A 61 2.60 -24.85 15.15
C ARG A 61 1.13 -24.74 14.82
N HIS A 62 0.30 -25.48 15.53
CA HIS A 62 -1.14 -25.51 15.31
C HIS A 62 -1.76 -24.17 15.73
N GLN A 63 -2.37 -23.45 14.78
CA GLN A 63 -2.79 -22.05 14.97
C GLN A 63 -3.87 -21.87 16.06
N GLY A 64 -4.71 -22.88 16.31
CA GLY A 64 -5.77 -22.79 17.31
C GLY A 64 -5.36 -23.22 18.73
N THR A 65 -4.40 -24.15 18.86
CA THR A 65 -4.01 -24.74 20.16
C THR A 65 -2.61 -24.34 20.60
N GLY A 66 -1.80 -23.75 19.71
CA GLY A 66 -0.42 -23.36 19.97
C GLY A 66 0.57 -24.54 20.08
N GLU A 67 0.10 -25.77 19.93
CA GLU A 67 0.91 -26.98 20.01
C GLU A 67 1.92 -27.02 18.87
N VAL A 68 3.16 -27.33 19.22
CA VAL A 68 4.25 -27.52 18.26
C VAL A 68 4.32 -29.01 17.94
N GLY A 69 4.13 -29.34 16.67
CA GLY A 69 4.27 -30.69 16.14
C GLY A 69 5.37 -30.74 15.09
N GLU A 70 5.80 -31.94 14.75
CA GLU A 70 6.68 -32.18 13.62
C GLU A 70 5.91 -33.01 12.60
N VAL A 71 5.77 -32.48 11.39
CA VAL A 71 5.13 -33.22 10.29
C VAL A 71 6.16 -33.57 9.24
N ARG A 72 6.09 -34.81 8.77
CA ARG A 72 6.89 -35.25 7.63
C ARG A 72 6.18 -34.80 6.36
N VAL A 73 6.78 -33.86 5.63
CA VAL A 73 6.21 -33.34 4.39
C VAL A 73 6.73 -34.19 3.23
N LEU A 74 5.83 -34.97 2.63
CA LEU A 74 6.15 -35.74 1.43
C LEU A 74 6.23 -34.80 0.22
N ARG A 75 7.30 -34.94 -0.58
CA ARG A 75 7.46 -34.15 -1.81
C ARG A 75 6.50 -34.63 -2.88
N ILE A 76 6.01 -33.69 -3.69
CA ILE A 76 5.14 -33.98 -4.83
C ILE A 76 6.01 -34.47 -5.98
N ALA A 77 5.76 -35.67 -6.48
CA ALA A 77 6.47 -36.23 -7.62
C ALA A 77 5.88 -35.69 -8.93
N THR A 78 4.61 -35.93 -9.17
CA THR A 78 3.93 -35.57 -10.42
C THR A 78 2.55 -35.01 -10.14
N VAL A 79 2.13 -34.04 -10.94
CA VAL A 79 0.78 -33.47 -10.92
C VAL A 79 0.15 -33.71 -12.29
N THR A 80 -1.02 -34.34 -12.31
CA THR A 80 -1.78 -34.63 -13.53
C THR A 80 -3.17 -33.99 -13.45
N LEU A 81 -3.65 -33.49 -14.60
CA LEU A 81 -4.96 -32.87 -14.74
C LEU A 81 -5.89 -33.84 -15.47
N SER A 82 -7.07 -34.09 -14.89
CA SER A 82 -8.12 -34.81 -15.58
C SER A 82 -9.07 -33.82 -16.25
N ALA A 83 -8.95 -33.68 -17.57
CA ALA A 83 -10.04 -33.17 -18.37
C ALA A 83 -11.05 -34.30 -18.53
N GLU A 84 -12.17 -34.24 -17.81
CA GLU A 84 -13.32 -35.05 -18.19
C GLU A 84 -13.82 -34.50 -19.54
N GLU A 85 -13.59 -35.27 -20.62
CA GLU A 85 -14.25 -35.08 -21.91
C GLU A 85 -15.76 -35.23 -21.69
N HIS A 86 -16.48 -34.12 -21.58
CA HIS A 86 -17.90 -34.15 -21.84
C HIS A 86 -18.10 -34.36 -23.35
N VAL A 87 -18.46 -35.60 -23.69
CA VAL A 87 -19.07 -35.97 -24.97
C VAL A 87 -20.26 -35.03 -25.20
N VAL A 88 -20.06 -34.11 -26.13
CA VAL A 88 -21.10 -33.26 -26.70
C VAL A 88 -22.15 -34.19 -27.33
N ALA A 89 -23.33 -34.29 -26.71
CA ALA A 89 -24.51 -34.76 -27.40
C ALA A 89 -24.84 -33.75 -28.51
N GLY A 90 -24.91 -34.24 -29.75
CA GLY A 90 -24.89 -33.47 -30.98
C GLY A 90 -26.09 -32.55 -31.24
N PRO A 91 -26.06 -31.86 -32.40
CA PRO A 91 -26.96 -30.77 -32.74
C PRO A 91 -28.33 -31.32 -33.18
N VAL A 92 -29.40 -30.65 -32.75
CA VAL A 92 -30.74 -30.82 -33.33
C VAL A 92 -31.16 -29.48 -33.90
N ASP A 93 -31.23 -29.43 -35.23
CA ASP A 93 -31.79 -28.34 -36.02
C ASP A 93 -33.34 -28.32 -35.93
N PRO A 94 -33.97 -27.20 -36.33
CA PRO A 94 -35.31 -26.78 -35.91
C PRO A 94 -36.40 -27.23 -36.90
N GLU A 95 -37.63 -27.47 -36.42
CA GLU A 95 -38.83 -27.20 -37.24
C GLU A 95 -40.14 -27.21 -36.43
N ALA A 96 -40.91 -26.14 -36.65
CA ALA A 96 -42.37 -26.07 -36.76
C ALA A 96 -43.27 -26.39 -35.53
N ARG A 97 -43.89 -25.32 -34.98
CA ARG A 97 -45.35 -25.01 -35.06
C ARG A 97 -45.72 -23.95 -34.02
N GLU A 98 -45.94 -22.71 -34.45
CA GLU A 98 -47.25 -22.12 -34.79
C GLU A 98 -48.16 -21.80 -33.59
N SER A 99 -48.25 -20.48 -33.36
CA SER A 99 -49.48 -19.70 -33.22
C SER A 99 -50.37 -19.87 -31.99
N ALA A 100 -50.37 -18.84 -31.13
CA ALA A 100 -51.59 -18.13 -30.78
C ALA A 100 -51.28 -16.70 -30.30
N ILE A 101 -51.61 -15.74 -31.15
CA ILE A 101 -51.75 -14.32 -30.82
C ILE A 101 -53.08 -14.16 -30.06
N THR A 102 -53.08 -13.42 -28.96
CA THR A 102 -54.28 -12.68 -28.56
C THR A 102 -53.87 -11.34 -27.96
N ALA A 103 -54.25 -10.27 -28.66
CA ALA A 103 -54.07 -8.89 -28.28
C ALA A 103 -55.10 -8.49 -27.23
N THR A 104 -54.69 -7.76 -26.19
CA THR A 104 -55.54 -6.80 -25.48
C THR A 104 -54.67 -5.71 -24.83
N ALA A 105 -54.82 -4.47 -25.31
CA ALA A 105 -54.54 -3.22 -24.60
C ALA A 105 -55.89 -2.46 -24.53
N PRO A 106 -56.13 -1.44 -23.66
CA PRO A 106 -55.16 -0.60 -22.92
C PRO A 106 -55.51 -0.22 -21.44
N GLN A 107 -54.48 -0.01 -20.61
CA GLN A 107 -54.33 0.92 -19.45
C GLN A 107 -55.37 0.91 -18.28
N PRO A 108 -55.14 1.53 -17.10
CA PRO A 108 -53.94 2.22 -16.56
C PRO A 108 -53.54 1.72 -15.15
N SER A 109 -52.25 1.56 -14.84
CA SER A 109 -51.82 1.61 -13.44
C SER A 109 -50.34 1.95 -13.32
N LEU A 110 -50.13 3.14 -12.75
CA LEU A 110 -48.96 3.60 -12.04
C LEU A 110 -48.23 2.46 -11.31
N SER A 111 -47.05 2.12 -11.77
CA SER A 111 -45.98 1.59 -10.93
C SER A 111 -44.66 1.86 -11.63
N ALA A 112 -44.10 3.04 -11.37
CA ALA A 112 -42.70 3.31 -11.64
C ALA A 112 -41.87 2.32 -10.84
N SER A 113 -41.32 1.32 -11.52
CA SER A 113 -40.25 0.50 -10.97
C SER A 113 -39.05 1.40 -10.68
N PRO A 114 -38.34 1.21 -9.55
CA PRO A 114 -37.15 1.99 -9.26
C PRO A 114 -36.09 1.62 -10.30
N GLN A 115 -35.86 2.50 -11.29
CA GLN A 115 -34.70 2.40 -12.16
C GLN A 115 -33.46 2.37 -11.28
N SER A 116 -32.60 1.39 -11.50
CA SER A 116 -31.41 1.24 -10.69
C SER A 116 -30.54 2.49 -10.86
N ALA A 117 -29.96 2.98 -9.77
CA ALA A 117 -29.22 4.25 -9.73
C ALA A 117 -28.02 4.31 -10.70
N SER A 118 -27.58 3.18 -11.26
CA SER A 118 -26.52 3.08 -12.26
C SER A 118 -26.99 3.39 -13.68
N ASP A 119 -28.28 3.24 -13.98
CA ASP A 119 -28.82 3.34 -15.34
C ASP A 119 -28.97 4.81 -15.79
N THR A 120 -29.27 5.71 -14.85
CA THR A 120 -29.49 7.14 -15.14
C THR A 120 -28.19 7.90 -15.45
N ALA A 121 -27.09 7.59 -14.76
CA ALA A 121 -25.78 8.17 -15.04
C ALA A 121 -25.20 7.66 -16.36
N ALA A 122 -25.44 6.38 -16.70
CA ALA A 122 -25.06 5.80 -17.98
C ALA A 122 -25.87 6.40 -19.15
N GLN A 123 -27.18 6.61 -18.94
CA GLN A 123 -28.08 7.18 -19.94
C GLN A 123 -27.80 8.67 -20.23
N HIS A 124 -27.30 9.42 -19.24
CA HIS A 124 -26.93 10.84 -19.35
C HIS A 124 -25.42 11.07 -19.18
N SER A 125 -24.60 10.19 -19.76
CA SER A 125 -23.13 10.20 -19.57
C SER A 125 -22.44 11.51 -19.97
N SER A 126 -22.91 12.19 -21.01
CA SER A 126 -22.36 13.48 -21.46
C SER A 126 -22.65 14.63 -20.48
N LEU A 127 -23.87 14.67 -19.94
CA LEU A 127 -24.26 15.60 -18.89
C LEU A 127 -23.50 15.31 -17.59
N ALA A 128 -23.41 14.03 -17.21
CA ALA A 128 -22.67 13.57 -16.05
C ALA A 128 -21.20 13.98 -16.10
N ALA A 129 -20.53 13.79 -17.24
CA ALA A 129 -19.15 14.23 -17.44
C ALA A 129 -19.04 15.76 -17.33
N ARG A 130 -19.95 16.54 -17.93
CA ARG A 130 -19.94 18.01 -17.83
C ARG A 130 -20.13 18.50 -16.39
N ILE A 131 -21.05 17.89 -15.65
CA ILE A 131 -21.26 18.18 -14.22
C ILE A 131 -19.99 17.85 -13.42
N ALA A 132 -19.38 16.69 -13.69
CA ALA A 132 -18.16 16.25 -13.02
C ALA A 132 -17.00 17.24 -13.23
N HIS A 133 -16.76 17.65 -14.48
CA HIS A 133 -15.72 18.63 -14.81
C HIS A 133 -15.99 20.02 -14.20
N TYR A 134 -17.26 20.43 -14.12
CA TYR A 134 -17.64 21.70 -13.52
C TYR A 134 -17.42 21.72 -11.99
N LEU A 135 -17.65 20.58 -11.31
CA LEU A 135 -17.57 20.46 -9.86
C LEU A 135 -16.21 19.98 -9.33
N ALA A 136 -15.36 19.39 -10.17
CA ALA A 136 -14.04 18.89 -9.77
C ALA A 136 -13.14 19.96 -9.10
N PRO A 137 -13.11 21.24 -9.54
CA PRO A 137 -12.24 22.25 -8.93
C PRO A 137 -12.73 22.75 -7.56
N ALA A 138 -14.04 22.79 -7.32
CA ALA A 138 -14.59 23.33 -6.07
C ALA A 138 -16.06 22.91 -5.84
N PRO A 139 -16.48 22.72 -4.57
CA PRO A 139 -17.89 22.51 -4.24
C PRO A 139 -18.74 23.74 -4.57
N ARG A 140 -19.98 23.51 -5.01
CA ARG A 140 -20.91 24.56 -5.48
C ARG A 140 -22.29 24.41 -4.86
N GLN A 141 -23.06 25.49 -4.86
CA GLN A 141 -24.48 25.41 -4.46
C GLN A 141 -25.33 24.83 -5.60
N ILE A 142 -26.39 24.10 -5.25
CA ILE A 142 -27.30 23.52 -6.25
C ILE A 142 -27.89 24.58 -7.20
N ASN A 143 -28.18 25.77 -6.68
CA ASN A 143 -28.74 26.88 -7.48
C ASN A 143 -27.72 27.42 -8.51
N GLU A 144 -26.44 27.47 -8.15
CA GLU A 144 -25.37 27.89 -9.07
C GLU A 144 -25.21 26.88 -10.22
N ILE A 145 -25.30 25.59 -9.89
CA ILE A 145 -25.17 24.50 -10.87
C ILE A 145 -26.37 24.51 -11.84
N LEU A 146 -27.58 24.64 -11.30
CA LEU A 146 -28.80 24.71 -12.13
C LEU A 146 -28.81 25.95 -13.02
N HIS A 147 -28.24 27.07 -12.56
CA HIS A 147 -28.08 28.27 -13.38
C HIS A 147 -27.02 28.08 -14.49
N ALA A 148 -25.88 27.45 -14.17
CA ALA A 148 -24.82 27.17 -15.12
C ALA A 148 -25.21 26.13 -16.19
N LEU A 149 -26.16 25.24 -15.87
CA LEU A 149 -26.66 24.18 -16.73
C LEU A 149 -28.10 24.44 -17.21
N SER A 150 -28.52 25.71 -17.26
CA SER A 150 -29.89 26.17 -17.54
C SER A 150 -30.50 25.71 -18.88
N LEU A 151 -29.72 25.11 -19.76
CA LEU A 151 -30.15 24.53 -21.04
C LEU A 151 -30.71 23.10 -20.92
N GLU A 152 -30.66 22.48 -19.74
CA GLU A 152 -31.03 21.07 -19.53
C GLU A 152 -32.19 20.87 -18.55
N ASP A 153 -32.88 19.73 -18.67
CA ASP A 153 -34.01 19.39 -17.82
C ASP A 153 -33.60 19.37 -16.34
N SER A 154 -34.20 20.28 -15.57
CA SER A 154 -33.85 20.52 -14.17
C SER A 154 -34.02 19.28 -13.28
N GLU A 155 -34.91 18.36 -13.64
CA GLU A 155 -35.09 17.08 -12.93
C GLU A 155 -33.98 16.08 -13.25
N VAL A 156 -33.54 16.02 -14.50
CA VAL A 156 -32.43 15.15 -14.95
C VAL A 156 -31.12 15.60 -14.30
N VAL A 157 -30.85 16.92 -14.29
CA VAL A 157 -29.67 17.49 -13.64
C VAL A 157 -29.66 17.16 -12.14
N ARG A 158 -30.81 17.27 -11.44
CA ARG A 158 -30.90 16.89 -10.02
C ARG A 158 -30.65 15.41 -9.79
N SER A 159 -31.18 14.54 -10.66
CA SER A 159 -30.99 13.09 -10.57
C SER A 159 -29.51 12.71 -10.75
N VAL A 160 -28.84 13.29 -11.76
CA VAL A 160 -27.41 13.08 -12.01
C VAL A 160 -26.56 13.65 -10.86
N LEU A 161 -26.89 14.84 -10.35
CA LEU A 161 -26.19 15.44 -9.20
C LEU A 161 -26.28 14.55 -7.95
N HIS A 162 -27.45 13.98 -7.65
CA HIS A 162 -27.60 13.08 -6.52
C HIS A 162 -26.69 11.85 -6.62
N HIS A 163 -26.34 11.42 -7.83
CA HIS A 163 -25.45 10.26 -8.04
C HIS A 163 -23.96 10.62 -7.96
N LEU A 164 -23.57 11.76 -8.53
CA LEU A 164 -22.17 12.17 -8.65
C LEU A 164 -21.65 12.95 -7.45
N THR A 165 -22.51 13.39 -6.54
CA THR A 165 -22.13 14.33 -5.48
C THR A 165 -22.55 13.89 -4.09
N THR A 166 -21.80 14.37 -3.09
CA THR A 166 -22.17 14.34 -1.67
C THR A 166 -22.34 15.76 -1.17
N THR A 167 -23.15 15.97 -0.14
CA THR A 167 -23.29 17.29 0.51
C THR A 167 -22.21 17.48 1.57
N ASN A 168 -21.48 18.59 1.50
CA ASN A 168 -20.50 18.96 2.51
C ASN A 168 -21.17 19.58 3.77
N ARG A 169 -20.38 19.83 4.83
CA ARG A 169 -20.85 20.46 6.08
C ARG A 169 -21.47 21.87 5.92
N ARG A 170 -21.23 22.52 4.79
CA ARG A 170 -21.76 23.85 4.44
C ARG A 170 -23.00 23.77 3.53
N GLY A 171 -23.51 22.57 3.24
CA GLY A 171 -24.64 22.35 2.35
C GLY A 171 -24.34 22.53 0.86
N GLN A 172 -23.07 22.57 0.47
CA GLN A 172 -22.65 22.62 -0.94
C GLN A 172 -22.45 21.19 -1.47
N LEU A 173 -22.71 21.01 -2.77
CA LEU A 173 -22.48 19.76 -3.47
C LEU A 173 -21.00 19.64 -3.83
N GLU A 174 -20.40 18.55 -3.42
CA GLU A 174 -19.02 18.18 -3.71
C GLU A 174 -18.98 16.86 -4.48
N LEU A 175 -18.00 16.68 -5.34
CA LEU A 175 -17.90 15.47 -6.14
C LEU A 175 -17.61 14.23 -5.28
N SER A 176 -18.32 13.13 -5.51
CA SER A 176 -18.10 11.82 -4.90
C SER A 176 -17.04 11.03 -5.68
N VAL A 177 -16.67 9.84 -5.20
CA VAL A 177 -15.69 8.97 -5.90
C VAL A 177 -16.14 8.64 -7.33
N VAL A 178 -17.43 8.31 -7.50
CA VAL A 178 -18.05 8.02 -8.80
C VAL A 178 -17.95 9.22 -9.75
N GLY A 179 -18.08 10.44 -9.22
CA GLY A 179 -17.90 11.63 -10.05
C GLY A 179 -16.46 11.81 -10.52
N TYR A 180 -15.46 11.50 -9.70
CA TYR A 180 -14.04 11.63 -10.09
C TYR A 180 -13.60 10.58 -11.13
N GLU A 181 -14.30 9.44 -11.22
CA GLU A 181 -14.08 8.47 -12.29
C GLU A 181 -14.39 9.06 -13.68
N MET A 182 -15.34 10.00 -13.74
CA MET A 182 -15.77 10.66 -14.97
C MET A 182 -14.96 11.92 -15.31
N VAL A 183 -14.02 12.32 -14.45
CA VAL A 183 -13.17 13.50 -14.66
C VAL A 183 -11.95 13.12 -15.49
N ASP A 184 -11.81 13.77 -16.63
CA ASP A 184 -10.58 13.79 -17.39
C ASP A 184 -9.73 14.98 -16.94
N ILE A 185 -8.73 14.72 -16.11
CA ILE A 185 -7.84 15.76 -15.57
C ILE A 185 -7.03 16.46 -16.67
N ASP A 186 -6.84 15.81 -17.82
CA ASP A 186 -6.06 16.39 -18.91
C ASP A 186 -6.83 17.43 -19.72
N SER A 187 -8.15 17.44 -19.62
CA SER A 187 -9.04 18.40 -20.26
C SER A 187 -8.93 19.83 -19.71
N PHE A 188 -8.29 20.05 -18.55
CA PHE A 188 -8.12 21.38 -17.98
C PHE A 188 -6.86 22.08 -18.53
N ASP A 189 -7.00 23.28 -19.09
CA ASP A 189 -5.88 23.99 -19.72
C ASP A 189 -4.82 24.51 -18.72
N SER A 190 -5.21 24.74 -17.47
CA SER A 190 -4.35 25.34 -16.45
C SER A 190 -3.77 24.30 -15.50
N ARG A 191 -2.44 24.29 -15.36
CA ARG A 191 -1.73 23.46 -14.37
C ARG A 191 -2.22 23.70 -12.95
N ALA A 192 -2.54 24.95 -12.60
CA ALA A 192 -3.05 25.27 -11.27
C ALA A 192 -4.43 24.64 -11.02
N VAL A 193 -5.28 24.57 -12.06
CA VAL A 193 -6.60 23.93 -11.97
C VAL A 193 -6.44 22.42 -11.90
N LYS A 194 -5.55 21.80 -12.69
CA LYS A 194 -5.23 20.37 -12.59
C LYS A 194 -4.77 19.99 -11.18
N GLN A 195 -3.89 20.78 -10.60
CA GLN A 195 -3.36 20.59 -9.25
C GLN A 195 -4.45 20.75 -8.18
N GLN A 196 -5.30 21.76 -8.30
CA GLN A 196 -6.45 21.96 -7.41
C GLN A 196 -7.44 20.78 -7.47
N VAL A 197 -7.77 20.31 -8.67
CA VAL A 197 -8.63 19.15 -8.90
C VAL A 197 -8.01 17.89 -8.30
N ALA A 198 -6.72 17.66 -8.51
CA ALA A 198 -5.99 16.54 -7.94
C ALA A 198 -6.01 16.55 -6.40
N ASN A 199 -5.69 17.68 -5.79
CA ASN A 199 -5.68 17.82 -4.33
C ASN A 199 -7.06 17.54 -3.71
N ASN A 200 -8.14 17.98 -4.36
CA ASN A 200 -9.51 17.70 -3.92
C ASN A 200 -9.91 16.23 -4.11
N ALA A 201 -9.43 15.59 -5.16
CA ALA A 201 -9.76 14.21 -5.49
C ALA A 201 -9.07 13.21 -4.52
N LEU A 202 -7.79 13.45 -4.22
CA LEU A 202 -6.93 12.53 -3.47
C LEU A 202 -7.50 12.07 -2.12
N GLN A 203 -8.18 12.94 -1.38
CA GLN A 203 -8.79 12.59 -0.08
C GLN A 203 -9.98 11.63 -0.22
N LYS A 204 -10.61 11.57 -1.40
CA LYS A 204 -11.82 10.80 -1.67
C LYS A 204 -11.53 9.51 -2.43
N ILE A 205 -10.54 9.54 -3.32
CA ILE A 205 -10.16 8.40 -4.17
C ILE A 205 -9.08 7.51 -3.53
N SER A 206 -8.70 7.74 -2.26
CA SER A 206 -7.60 7.02 -1.60
C SER A 206 -7.75 5.49 -1.56
N GLY A 207 -8.97 4.97 -1.72
CA GLY A 207 -9.25 3.53 -1.80
C GLY A 207 -9.20 2.92 -3.21
N ASN A 208 -9.08 3.74 -4.27
CA ASN A 208 -9.04 3.29 -5.66
C ASN A 208 -7.65 3.59 -6.27
N LYS A 209 -6.83 2.54 -6.42
CA LYS A 209 -5.43 2.65 -6.88
C LYS A 209 -5.30 3.26 -8.28
N GLU A 210 -6.21 2.93 -9.19
CA GLU A 210 -6.13 3.41 -10.58
C GLU A 210 -6.41 4.90 -10.69
N LEU A 211 -7.39 5.40 -9.92
CA LEU A 211 -7.64 6.83 -9.81
C LEU A 211 -6.51 7.53 -9.06
N LEU A 212 -6.00 6.92 -7.99
CA LEU A 212 -4.88 7.49 -7.24
C LEU A 212 -3.66 7.73 -8.13
N ASP A 213 -3.26 6.73 -8.93
CA ASP A 213 -2.13 6.86 -9.85
C ASP A 213 -2.36 7.98 -10.88
N ARG A 214 -3.58 8.07 -11.45
CA ARG A 214 -3.93 9.11 -12.44
C ARG A 214 -3.85 10.53 -11.88
N PHE A 215 -4.36 10.77 -10.68
CA PHE A 215 -4.41 12.10 -10.08
C PHE A 215 -3.11 12.47 -9.34
N SER A 216 -2.30 11.47 -8.92
CA SER A 216 -1.04 11.68 -8.21
C SER A 216 0.00 12.50 -8.99
N LEU A 217 -0.01 12.37 -10.32
CA LEU A 217 0.91 13.08 -11.22
C LEU A 217 0.77 14.61 -11.16
N TYR A 218 -0.41 15.09 -10.79
CA TYR A 218 -0.76 16.50 -10.80
C TYR A 218 -0.91 17.09 -9.39
N ALA A 219 -0.91 16.25 -8.36
CA ALA A 219 -1.13 16.68 -6.99
C ALA A 219 0.11 17.34 -6.37
N ASP A 220 -0.14 18.21 -5.39
CA ASP A 220 0.92 18.71 -4.53
C ASP A 220 1.54 17.60 -3.71
N ARG A 221 2.85 17.70 -3.48
CA ARG A 221 3.58 16.82 -2.57
C ARG A 221 2.88 16.77 -1.21
N ASP A 222 2.45 17.90 -0.67
CA ASP A 222 1.82 17.95 0.66
C ASP A 222 0.39 17.39 0.67
N ALA A 223 -0.34 17.48 -0.45
CA ALA A 223 -1.68 16.89 -0.57
C ALA A 223 -1.61 15.38 -0.82
N LEU A 224 -0.65 14.93 -1.61
CA LEU A 224 -0.32 13.53 -1.82
C LEU A 224 0.19 12.92 -0.52
N LEU A 225 1.07 13.62 0.19
CA LEU A 225 1.45 13.25 1.54
C LEU A 225 0.21 13.23 2.43
N ALA A 226 -0.65 14.25 2.50
CA ALA A 226 -1.85 14.23 3.36
C ALA A 226 -2.83 13.06 3.05
N ALA A 227 -3.03 12.75 1.77
CA ALA A 227 -3.91 11.67 1.33
C ALA A 227 -3.30 10.28 1.58
N CYS A 228 -1.98 10.15 1.40
CA CYS A 228 -1.21 8.94 1.70
C CYS A 228 -0.81 8.86 3.19
N SER A 229 -0.85 9.97 3.94
CA SER A 229 -0.47 10.16 5.35
C SER A 229 -1.69 10.12 6.27
N LYS A 230 -2.79 9.49 5.82
CA LYS A 230 -3.52 8.62 6.74
C LYS A 230 -2.65 7.45 7.25
N GLY A 231 -1.36 7.41 6.91
CA GLY A 231 -0.27 6.78 7.65
C GLY A 231 0.25 7.58 8.86
N ILE A 232 0.41 6.86 9.96
CA ILE A 232 1.31 7.07 11.11
C ILE A 232 0.88 8.06 12.23
N MET A 233 0.33 9.26 12.02
CA MET A 233 0.13 10.22 13.14
C MET A 233 -1.26 10.83 13.37
N ALA A 234 -2.28 10.52 12.56
CA ALA A 234 -3.61 11.18 12.67
C ALA A 234 -4.47 10.73 13.88
N GLY A 235 -3.95 9.87 14.76
CA GLY A 235 -4.60 9.42 16.00
C GLY A 235 -3.92 9.89 17.30
N LEU A 236 -2.78 10.57 17.22
CA LEU A 236 -2.13 11.16 18.39
C LEU A 236 -2.78 12.52 18.64
N GLY A 237 -3.71 12.52 19.61
CA GLY A 237 -4.48 13.69 20.00
C GLY A 237 -3.61 14.94 20.12
N SER A 238 -4.09 16.02 19.53
CA SER A 238 -3.59 17.36 19.77
C SER A 238 -3.81 17.70 21.25
N ALA A 239 -2.87 17.33 22.11
CA ALA A 239 -2.81 17.89 23.45
C ALA A 239 -2.60 19.40 23.29
N LYS A 240 -3.68 20.15 23.58
CA LYS A 240 -3.71 21.60 23.74
C LYS A 240 -2.51 21.99 24.61
N ARG A 241 -1.42 22.46 24.01
CA ARG A 241 -0.38 23.19 24.76
C ARG A 241 -1.02 24.52 25.17
N LYS A 242 -1.36 24.60 26.46
CA LYS A 242 -1.65 25.86 27.14
C LYS A 242 -0.39 26.73 27.01
N ARG A 243 -0.45 27.76 26.16
CA ARG A 243 0.50 28.88 26.23
C ARG A 243 0.27 29.53 27.59
N SER A 244 1.17 29.33 28.52
CA SER A 244 1.40 30.29 29.60
C SER A 244 2.34 31.35 29.03
N ASP A 245 1.80 32.55 28.85
CA ASP A 245 2.56 33.78 29.07
C ASP A 245 3.20 33.68 30.45
N ASP A 246 4.50 33.97 30.56
CA ASP A 246 4.93 35.13 31.35
C ASP A 246 6.40 35.42 31.08
N ASP A 247 6.62 36.64 30.62
CA ASP A 247 7.84 37.42 30.85
C ASP A 247 7.87 37.87 32.32
N THR A 248 9.06 38.30 32.75
CA THR A 248 9.39 39.11 33.94
C THR A 248 9.57 38.44 35.31
N ASP A 249 10.85 38.38 35.68
CA ASP A 249 11.49 38.97 36.88
C ASP A 249 11.27 38.39 38.28
N GLU A 250 12.43 38.08 38.89
CA GLU A 250 12.86 38.35 40.27
C GLU A 250 11.79 38.34 41.38
N ASP A 251 11.85 37.37 42.29
CA ASP A 251 12.37 37.66 43.63
C ASP A 251 12.45 36.42 44.54
N ASP A 252 13.34 36.60 45.50
CA ASP A 252 13.81 35.80 46.61
C ASP A 252 12.77 35.02 47.46
N ASP A 253 13.34 33.97 48.08
CA ASP A 253 13.25 33.69 49.52
C ASP A 253 12.32 32.60 50.14
N VAL A 254 13.04 31.76 50.89
CA VAL A 254 12.75 30.98 52.11
C VAL A 254 11.80 29.77 52.18
N ALA A 255 12.40 28.74 52.79
CA ALA A 255 11.92 27.92 53.91
C ALA A 255 11.25 26.56 53.63
N GLU A 256 12.07 25.53 53.85
CA GLU A 256 11.89 24.51 54.90
C GLU A 256 10.48 23.93 55.17
N SER A 257 10.34 22.63 54.91
CA SER A 257 10.22 21.59 55.96
C SER A 257 9.21 20.48 55.65
N ASN A 258 9.73 19.26 55.82
CA ASN A 258 9.12 18.08 56.43
C ASN A 258 7.77 17.49 55.94
N ALA A 259 7.94 16.25 55.47
CA ALA A 259 7.42 15.02 56.07
C ALA A 259 5.98 14.55 55.78
N VAL A 260 5.95 13.35 55.17
CA VAL A 260 5.20 12.14 55.61
C VAL A 260 3.69 12.32 55.88
N ARG A 261 2.82 11.67 55.07
CA ARG A 261 2.22 10.35 55.39
C ARG A 261 1.08 9.98 54.42
N ALA A 262 0.95 8.67 54.24
CA ALA A 262 -0.10 7.95 53.52
C ALA A 262 -1.52 8.17 54.06
N GLY A 263 -2.53 7.87 53.22
CA GLY A 263 -3.90 7.61 53.68
C GLY A 263 -4.95 7.66 52.57
N ALA A 264 -5.42 6.49 52.16
CA ALA A 264 -6.54 6.28 51.26
C ALA A 264 -7.86 6.88 51.78
N THR A 265 -8.75 7.29 50.86
CA THR A 265 -10.21 7.25 51.07
C THR A 265 -10.93 7.09 49.74
N ASP A 266 -11.72 6.03 49.66
CA ASP A 266 -12.78 5.81 48.68
C ASP A 266 -13.87 6.89 48.80
N SER A 267 -14.45 7.28 47.66
CA SER A 267 -15.80 7.83 47.58
C SER A 267 -16.40 7.54 46.22
N GLU A 268 -17.32 6.58 46.25
CA GLU A 268 -18.22 6.14 45.19
C GLU A 268 -19.25 7.22 44.76
N THR A 269 -19.64 7.12 43.49
CA THR A 269 -20.98 7.34 42.91
C THR A 269 -21.55 8.76 42.66
N LYS A 270 -21.66 9.08 41.36
CA LYS A 270 -22.88 9.47 40.60
C LYS A 270 -22.43 9.62 39.14
N GLY A 271 -22.90 8.91 38.11
CA GLY A 271 -24.19 8.27 37.88
C GLY A 271 -24.82 8.88 36.62
N ILE A 272 -24.92 8.05 35.56
CA ILE A 272 -25.85 8.13 34.41
C ILE A 272 -25.39 8.90 33.15
N SER A 273 -24.93 8.15 32.13
CA SER A 273 -25.82 7.76 31.02
C SER A 273 -25.17 6.68 30.15
N GLU A 274 -25.70 5.46 30.31
CA GLU A 274 -25.48 4.32 29.45
C GLU A 274 -26.07 4.58 28.06
N GLY A 275 -25.22 4.44 27.05
CA GLY A 275 -25.61 4.30 25.66
C GLY A 275 -24.96 3.05 25.08
N SER A 276 -25.54 1.89 25.41
CA SER A 276 -25.51 0.64 24.63
C SER A 276 -24.29 0.36 23.75
N ILE A 277 -23.22 -0.20 24.34
CA ILE A 277 -22.28 -1.10 23.64
C ILE A 277 -21.99 -2.27 24.58
N GLY A 278 -22.93 -3.21 24.65
CA GLY A 278 -22.76 -4.44 25.40
C GLY A 278 -23.25 -5.61 24.56
N HIS A 279 -22.31 -6.25 23.84
CA HIS A 279 -22.25 -7.70 23.56
C HIS A 279 -21.29 -7.97 22.38
N ALA A 280 -20.00 -8.19 22.67
CA ALA A 280 -19.07 -9.08 21.94
C ALA A 280 -17.58 -8.95 22.39
N VAL A 281 -17.28 -8.63 23.66
CA VAL A 281 -15.88 -8.62 24.15
C VAL A 281 -15.79 -9.34 25.49
N GLN A 282 -16.13 -10.62 25.48
CA GLN A 282 -15.78 -11.56 26.55
C GLN A 282 -15.14 -12.75 25.82
N ASP A 283 -13.87 -13.04 26.16
CA ASP A 283 -12.92 -13.96 25.51
C ASP A 283 -12.14 -13.47 24.27
N ALA A 284 -11.76 -12.20 24.24
CA ALA A 284 -10.68 -11.77 23.35
C ALA A 284 -9.32 -12.13 23.98
N VAL A 285 -8.63 -13.13 23.41
CA VAL A 285 -7.22 -13.44 23.76
C VAL A 285 -6.38 -12.17 23.56
N MET A 286 -5.76 -11.71 24.65
CA MET A 286 -4.87 -10.55 24.61
C MET A 286 -3.51 -10.95 24.03
N PHE A 287 -2.93 -10.08 23.23
CA PHE A 287 -1.57 -10.24 22.73
C PHE A 287 -0.57 -9.71 23.75
N THR A 288 0.35 -10.59 24.16
CA THR A 288 1.40 -10.35 25.16
C THR A 288 2.79 -10.27 24.54
N SER A 289 2.96 -10.69 23.28
CA SER A 289 4.27 -10.64 22.61
C SER A 289 4.17 -10.44 21.10
N MET A 290 5.19 -9.81 20.51
CA MET A 290 5.34 -9.57 19.08
C MET A 290 5.30 -10.87 18.25
N ASP A 291 5.77 -11.99 18.82
CA ASP A 291 5.78 -13.31 18.17
C ASP A 291 4.38 -13.91 17.93
N GLN A 292 3.35 -13.29 18.50
CA GLN A 292 1.94 -13.69 18.29
C GLN A 292 1.30 -13.01 17.08
N SER A 293 2.04 -12.13 16.40
CA SER A 293 1.64 -11.57 15.11
C SER A 293 2.17 -12.43 13.95
N ASP A 294 1.51 -12.35 12.79
CA ASP A 294 1.98 -12.97 11.54
C ASP A 294 3.11 -12.15 10.85
N ILE A 295 3.67 -11.15 11.55
CA ILE A 295 4.65 -10.20 11.02
C ILE A 295 6.06 -10.78 11.08
N ARG A 296 6.84 -10.57 10.02
CA ARG A 296 8.22 -11.05 9.93
C ARG A 296 9.21 -10.08 10.55
N TRP A 297 9.11 -9.84 11.86
CA TRP A 297 9.98 -8.90 12.59
C TRP A 297 11.48 -9.12 12.39
N ASN A 298 11.89 -10.38 12.23
CA ASN A 298 13.30 -10.74 12.06
C ASN A 298 13.87 -10.35 10.69
N ASP A 299 13.05 -10.25 9.65
CA ASP A 299 13.51 -9.96 8.29
C ASP A 299 13.90 -8.47 8.11
N ALA A 300 13.45 -7.63 9.05
CA ALA A 300 13.59 -6.18 9.06
C ALA A 300 14.43 -5.66 10.24
N ASP A 301 14.95 -6.55 11.09
CA ASP A 301 15.74 -6.16 12.25
C ASP A 301 17.15 -5.75 11.82
N ILE A 302 17.29 -4.48 11.43
CA ILE A 302 18.56 -3.89 11.03
C ILE A 302 19.51 -3.67 12.22
N ALA A 303 19.04 -3.85 13.46
CA ALA A 303 19.88 -3.79 14.65
C ALA A 303 20.65 -5.11 14.90
N LYS A 304 20.15 -6.27 14.42
CA LYS A 304 20.86 -7.56 14.53
C LYS A 304 22.14 -7.60 13.71
N ASP A 305 22.06 -7.15 12.46
CA ASP A 305 23.19 -7.15 11.53
C ASP A 305 23.68 -5.72 11.31
N SER A 306 24.49 -5.23 12.27
CA SER A 306 25.13 -3.90 12.19
C SER A 306 25.84 -3.74 10.84
N TRP A 307 25.23 -2.98 9.94
CA TRP A 307 25.84 -2.67 8.65
C TRP A 307 27.07 -1.78 8.86
N VAL A 308 28.19 -2.22 8.31
CA VAL A 308 29.42 -1.44 8.23
C VAL A 308 29.72 -1.22 6.76
N MET A 309 30.07 0.01 6.42
CA MET A 309 30.44 0.36 5.05
C MET A 309 31.65 -0.47 4.62
N PRO A 310 31.57 -1.19 3.49
CA PRO A 310 32.72 -1.92 2.99
C PRO A 310 33.91 -0.98 2.76
N GLU A 311 35.10 -1.39 3.19
CA GLU A 311 36.37 -0.67 2.96
C GLU A 311 36.54 -0.17 1.51
N PRO A 312 36.32 -0.97 0.45
CA PRO A 312 36.48 -0.48 -0.92
C PRO A 312 35.45 0.60 -1.30
N VAL A 313 34.27 0.62 -0.66
CA VAL A 313 33.27 1.67 -0.88
C VAL A 313 33.67 2.95 -0.15
N ALA A 314 34.20 2.84 1.06
CA ALA A 314 34.70 3.98 1.83
C ALA A 314 35.87 4.66 1.12
N GLU A 315 36.84 3.89 0.62
CA GLU A 315 37.97 4.39 -0.16
C GLU A 315 37.52 5.15 -1.41
N VAL A 316 36.56 4.59 -2.17
CA VAL A 316 36.02 5.25 -3.36
C VAL A 316 35.31 6.56 -3.01
N LEU A 317 34.53 6.58 -1.93
CA LEU A 317 33.87 7.81 -1.48
C LEU A 317 34.88 8.88 -1.04
N GLU A 318 35.94 8.49 -0.34
CA GLU A 318 37.02 9.41 0.06
C GLU A 318 37.78 9.96 -1.16
N GLN A 319 38.08 9.11 -2.14
CA GLN A 319 38.68 9.52 -3.41
C GLN A 319 37.80 10.52 -4.17
N LEU A 320 36.49 10.27 -4.26
CA LEU A 320 35.55 11.18 -4.93
C LEU A 320 35.36 12.49 -4.16
N GLN A 321 35.35 12.45 -2.82
CA GLN A 321 35.23 13.65 -1.99
C GLN A 321 36.48 14.52 -2.03
N SER A 322 37.67 13.91 -2.01
CA SER A 322 38.96 14.61 -2.14
C SER A 322 39.12 15.23 -3.54
N ALA A 323 38.75 14.51 -4.60
CA ALA A 323 38.73 15.08 -5.95
C ALA A 323 37.76 16.29 -6.05
N ALA A 324 36.57 16.18 -5.45
CA ALA A 324 35.60 17.26 -5.43
C ALA A 324 36.04 18.47 -4.58
N SER A 325 36.81 18.27 -3.51
CA SER A 325 37.34 19.37 -2.70
C SER A 325 38.48 20.10 -3.41
N ILE A 326 39.37 19.38 -4.09
CA ILE A 326 40.44 19.95 -4.93
C ILE A 326 39.86 20.78 -6.09
N ALA A 327 38.77 20.31 -6.71
CA ALA A 327 38.09 21.05 -7.76
C ALA A 327 37.44 22.37 -7.24
N LYS A 328 37.02 22.42 -5.97
CA LYS A 328 36.42 23.62 -5.35
C LYS A 328 37.46 24.65 -4.87
N THR A 329 38.66 24.22 -4.51
CA THR A 329 39.74 25.11 -4.05
C THR A 329 40.54 25.71 -5.21
N SER A 330 40.41 25.15 -6.42
CA SER A 330 40.98 25.69 -7.65
C SER A 330 40.23 26.96 -8.08
N SER A 331 40.80 28.12 -7.74
CA SER A 331 40.45 29.53 -8.04
C SER A 331 39.15 29.86 -8.80
N ARG A 332 38.40 30.85 -8.27
CA ARG A 332 37.20 31.54 -8.81
C ARG A 332 37.25 32.03 -10.28
N THR A 333 38.37 31.89 -10.98
CA THR A 333 38.61 32.40 -12.34
C THR A 333 38.79 31.30 -13.39
N ALA A 334 38.91 30.03 -13.00
CA ALA A 334 39.05 28.91 -13.93
C ALA A 334 37.81 28.00 -13.86
N LEU A 335 37.38 27.49 -15.02
CA LEU A 335 36.38 26.42 -15.05
C LEU A 335 36.91 25.22 -14.27
N PRO A 336 36.08 24.53 -13.47
CA PRO A 336 36.51 23.35 -12.75
C PRO A 336 37.09 22.32 -13.73
N PRO A 337 38.23 21.69 -13.41
CA PRO A 337 38.86 20.72 -14.29
C PRO A 337 37.91 19.55 -14.52
N MET A 338 37.88 19.06 -15.77
CA MET A 338 37.01 17.96 -16.16
C MET A 338 37.44 16.67 -15.42
N PRO A 339 36.49 15.94 -14.81
CA PRO A 339 36.81 14.81 -13.93
C PRO A 339 37.33 13.57 -14.65
N ILE A 340 36.95 13.36 -15.92
CA ILE A 340 37.41 12.23 -16.74
C ILE A 340 37.94 12.79 -18.06
N THR A 341 39.20 12.49 -18.37
CA THR A 341 39.94 12.99 -19.56
C THR A 341 40.52 11.87 -20.42
N SER A 342 40.62 10.64 -19.89
CA SER A 342 41.19 9.49 -20.59
C SER A 342 40.29 8.26 -20.52
N ALA A 343 40.46 7.33 -21.46
CA ALA A 343 39.73 6.05 -21.46
C ALA A 343 40.05 5.20 -20.21
N THR A 344 41.25 5.33 -19.64
CA THR A 344 41.64 4.67 -18.39
C THR A 344 40.93 5.24 -17.17
N GLN A 345 40.66 6.55 -17.14
CA GLN A 345 39.85 7.17 -16.10
C GLN A 345 38.38 6.77 -16.23
N LEU A 346 37.87 6.61 -17.46
CA LEU A 346 36.52 6.10 -17.70
C LEU A 346 36.33 4.67 -17.17
N SER A 347 37.27 3.76 -17.39
CA SER A 347 37.15 2.38 -16.88
C SER A 347 37.12 2.35 -15.36
N VAL A 348 37.99 3.12 -14.69
CA VAL A 348 38.00 3.26 -13.23
C VAL A 348 36.68 3.84 -12.72
N ALA A 349 36.16 4.90 -13.37
CA ALA A 349 34.88 5.49 -13.01
C ALA A 349 33.70 4.51 -13.15
N LEU A 350 33.71 3.66 -14.18
CA LEU A 350 32.69 2.63 -14.36
C LEU A 350 32.76 1.54 -13.28
N GLU A 351 33.96 1.11 -12.89
CA GLU A 351 34.15 0.15 -11.79
C GLU A 351 33.70 0.74 -10.44
N GLN A 352 34.07 1.99 -10.16
CA GLN A 352 33.60 2.71 -8.98
C GLN A 352 32.07 2.85 -8.98
N TYR A 353 31.46 3.13 -10.14
CA TYR A 353 30.02 3.24 -10.29
C TYR A 353 29.31 1.90 -10.02
N THR A 354 29.81 0.78 -10.54
CA THR A 354 29.19 -0.53 -10.29
C THR A 354 29.31 -0.94 -8.83
N LEU A 355 30.44 -0.66 -8.19
CA LEU A 355 30.66 -0.91 -6.77
C LEU A 355 29.68 -0.11 -5.90
N LEU A 356 29.62 1.22 -6.09
CA LEU A 356 28.70 2.09 -5.36
C LEU A 356 27.24 1.71 -5.59
N ARG A 357 26.88 1.33 -6.82
CA ARG A 357 25.51 0.93 -7.19
C ARG A 357 25.11 -0.38 -6.53
N ARG A 358 26.03 -1.32 -6.39
CA ARG A 358 25.79 -2.57 -5.65
C ARG A 358 25.48 -2.26 -4.18
N GLU A 359 26.26 -1.38 -3.57
CA GLU A 359 26.09 -1.09 -2.15
C GLU A 359 24.84 -0.25 -1.87
N TYR A 360 24.52 0.70 -2.75
CA TYR A 360 23.24 1.40 -2.74
C TYR A 360 22.06 0.44 -2.73
N LYS A 361 22.08 -0.61 -3.57
CA LYS A 361 20.99 -1.61 -3.62
C LYS A 361 20.87 -2.39 -2.31
N ILE A 362 21.98 -2.72 -1.67
CA ILE A 362 21.98 -3.44 -0.39
C ILE A 362 21.33 -2.56 0.69
N ILE A 363 21.79 -1.33 0.84
CA ILE A 363 21.22 -0.39 1.82
C ILE A 363 19.73 -0.14 1.56
N TYR A 364 19.37 0.13 0.29
CA TYR A 364 17.98 0.34 -0.11
C TYR A 364 17.10 -0.86 0.23
N SER A 365 17.57 -2.08 -0.05
CA SER A 365 16.79 -3.30 0.26
C SER A 365 16.56 -3.49 1.76
N ARG A 366 17.53 -3.13 2.60
CA ARG A 366 17.41 -3.20 4.07
C ARG A 366 16.42 -2.17 4.60
N LEU A 367 16.52 -0.92 4.14
CA LEU A 367 15.57 0.14 4.51
C LEU A 367 14.15 -0.16 4.05
N LYS A 368 13.99 -0.71 2.84
CA LYS A 368 12.69 -1.10 2.30
C LYS A 368 12.02 -2.20 3.11
N ARG A 369 12.76 -3.24 3.53
CA ARG A 369 12.21 -4.28 4.41
C ARG A 369 11.77 -3.72 5.76
N LEU A 370 12.53 -2.79 6.32
CA LEU A 370 12.15 -2.10 7.55
C LEU A 370 10.85 -1.31 7.38
N GLU A 371 10.69 -0.63 6.26
CA GLU A 371 9.44 0.08 5.90
C GLU A 371 8.26 -0.90 5.80
N GLU A 372 8.41 -1.99 5.03
CA GLU A 372 7.37 -3.03 4.87
C GLU A 372 6.92 -3.62 6.22
N VAL A 373 7.86 -3.99 7.10
CA VAL A 373 7.52 -4.52 8.43
C VAL A 373 6.91 -3.45 9.34
N SER A 374 7.32 -2.19 9.21
CA SER A 374 6.71 -1.09 9.97
C SER A 374 5.26 -0.85 9.54
N ASP A 375 4.97 -0.98 8.25
CA ASP A 375 3.61 -0.88 7.71
C ASP A 375 2.73 -2.05 8.17
N GLU A 376 3.26 -3.28 8.15
CA GLU A 376 2.58 -4.46 8.70
C GLU A 376 2.31 -4.31 10.20
N ALA A 377 3.30 -3.84 10.97
CA ALA A 377 3.18 -3.52 12.39
C ALA A 377 2.09 -2.49 12.64
N GLN A 378 2.02 -1.44 11.82
CA GLN A 378 0.98 -0.43 11.90
C GLN A 378 -0.40 -1.03 11.63
N GLY A 379 -0.54 -1.87 10.59
CA GLY A 379 -1.79 -2.56 10.30
C GLY A 379 -2.24 -3.46 11.45
N TRP A 380 -1.30 -4.11 12.13
CA TRP A 380 -1.58 -4.92 13.31
C TRP A 380 -2.01 -4.07 14.51
N CYS A 381 -1.31 -2.96 14.79
CA CYS A 381 -1.70 -2.00 15.83
C CYS A 381 -3.11 -1.42 15.58
N GLN A 382 -3.46 -1.11 14.33
CA GLN A 382 -4.76 -0.54 13.98
C GLN A 382 -5.90 -1.55 14.09
N SER A 383 -5.65 -2.80 13.70
CA SER A 383 -6.67 -3.86 13.70
C SER A 383 -6.85 -4.54 15.06
N GLN A 384 -5.78 -4.67 15.84
CA GLN A 384 -5.74 -5.46 17.07
C GLN A 384 -5.26 -4.67 18.30
N GLY A 385 -4.98 -3.37 18.19
CA GLY A 385 -4.37 -2.58 19.28
C GLY A 385 -5.17 -2.56 20.59
N ALA A 386 -6.50 -2.72 20.52
CA ALA A 386 -7.36 -2.85 21.72
C ALA A 386 -7.08 -4.14 22.52
N ARG A 387 -6.39 -5.12 21.93
CA ARG A 387 -6.05 -6.41 22.53
C ARG A 387 -4.59 -6.49 22.99
N PHE A 388 -3.84 -5.38 22.94
CA PHE A 388 -2.42 -5.39 23.33
C PHE A 388 -2.28 -5.22 24.83
N THR A 389 -1.46 -6.06 25.46
CA THR A 389 -1.08 -5.84 26.86
C THR A 389 -0.02 -4.74 26.97
N LYS A 390 0.26 -4.28 28.19
CA LYS A 390 1.31 -3.29 28.44
C LYS A 390 2.70 -3.84 28.09
N GLU A 391 2.91 -5.13 28.34
CA GLU A 391 4.17 -5.83 28.04
C GLU A 391 4.46 -5.82 26.54
N LEU A 392 3.45 -6.11 25.71
CA LEU A 392 3.58 -6.04 24.25
C LEU A 392 3.86 -4.61 23.76
N ASN A 393 3.19 -3.60 24.32
CA ASN A 393 3.44 -2.21 23.94
C ASN A 393 4.89 -1.79 24.25
N VAL A 394 5.42 -2.23 25.40
CA VAL A 394 6.83 -2.01 25.76
C VAL A 394 7.76 -2.78 24.82
N GLU A 395 7.43 -4.02 24.44
CA GLU A 395 8.21 -4.81 23.49
C GLU A 395 8.28 -4.14 22.10
N LEU A 396 7.13 -3.69 21.58
CA LEU A 396 7.02 -2.97 20.31
C LEU A 396 7.82 -1.66 20.35
N GLN A 397 7.66 -0.87 21.41
CA GLN A 397 8.41 0.37 21.58
C GLN A 397 9.91 0.11 21.59
N ASN A 398 10.37 -0.86 22.37
CA ASN A 398 11.77 -1.26 22.42
C ASN A 398 12.29 -1.72 21.05
N TRP A 399 11.48 -2.43 20.28
CA TRP A 399 11.87 -2.87 18.94
C TRP A 399 12.11 -1.66 18.03
N PHE A 400 11.16 -0.71 17.96
CA PHE A 400 11.30 0.49 17.13
C PHE A 400 12.48 1.38 17.56
N GLU A 401 12.64 1.62 18.86
CA GLU A 401 13.74 2.42 19.41
C GLU A 401 15.11 1.83 19.03
N ARG A 402 15.26 0.49 19.04
CA ARG A 402 16.50 -0.17 18.60
C ARG A 402 16.81 0.03 17.12
N GLN A 403 15.80 0.25 16.28
CA GLN A 403 16.00 0.44 14.83
C GLN A 403 16.38 1.88 14.47
N GLU A 404 16.06 2.89 15.30
CA GLU A 404 16.26 4.31 14.96
C GLU A 404 17.73 4.66 14.67
N GLY A 405 18.65 4.19 15.52
CA GLY A 405 20.09 4.43 15.35
C GLY A 405 20.64 3.83 14.05
N PRO A 406 20.50 2.51 13.82
CA PRO A 406 20.87 1.86 12.56
C PRO A 406 20.19 2.48 11.34
N ARG A 407 18.90 2.82 11.41
CA ARG A 407 18.15 3.46 10.33
C ARG A 407 18.76 4.80 9.94
N SER A 408 19.07 5.64 10.93
CA SER A 408 19.70 6.94 10.71
C SER A 408 21.05 6.79 10.02
N LYS A 409 21.89 5.85 10.47
CA LYS A 409 23.19 5.54 9.85
C LYS A 409 23.05 5.07 8.40
N LEU A 410 22.13 4.15 8.13
CA LEU A 410 21.87 3.63 6.78
C LEU A 410 21.33 4.72 5.84
N THR A 411 20.44 5.59 6.34
CA THR A 411 19.88 6.69 5.56
C THR A 411 20.98 7.69 5.18
N ALA A 412 21.81 8.09 6.14
CA ALA A 412 22.94 8.97 5.87
C ALA A 412 23.95 8.36 4.88
N ALA A 413 24.25 7.06 5.00
CA ALA A 413 25.11 6.36 4.06
C ALA A 413 24.48 6.27 2.65
N MET A 414 23.18 6.01 2.57
CA MET A 414 22.43 5.99 1.31
C MET A 414 22.51 7.35 0.61
N ASP A 415 22.33 8.45 1.33
CA ASP A 415 22.41 9.81 0.78
C ASP A 415 23.80 10.11 0.22
N VAL A 416 24.85 9.76 0.96
CA VAL A 416 26.24 9.96 0.51
C VAL A 416 26.55 9.15 -0.75
N ILE A 417 26.18 7.86 -0.75
CA ILE A 417 26.38 6.98 -1.91
C ILE A 417 25.57 7.47 -3.11
N TYR A 418 24.32 7.89 -2.91
CA TYR A 418 23.47 8.40 -3.98
C TYR A 418 24.04 9.66 -4.62
N GLN A 419 24.53 10.61 -3.81
CA GLN A 419 25.20 11.81 -4.32
C GLN A 419 26.46 11.47 -5.11
N ALA A 420 27.27 10.52 -4.64
CA ALA A 420 28.46 10.07 -5.35
C ALA A 420 28.11 9.39 -6.68
N LEU A 421 27.10 8.50 -6.68
CA LEU A 421 26.59 7.85 -7.89
C LEU A 421 26.06 8.83 -8.92
N TYR A 422 25.31 9.84 -8.48
CA TYR A 422 24.78 10.87 -9.37
C TYR A 422 25.88 11.68 -10.04
N ARG A 423 26.88 12.11 -9.25
CA ARG A 423 28.05 12.84 -9.78
C ARG A 423 28.83 11.99 -10.77
N LEU A 424 29.16 10.76 -10.38
CA LEU A 424 29.94 9.85 -11.22
C LEU A 424 29.21 9.51 -12.53
N LYS A 425 27.90 9.32 -12.48
CA LYS A 425 27.07 9.13 -13.68
C LYS A 425 27.17 10.34 -14.61
N ARG A 426 27.01 11.55 -14.07
CA ARG A 426 27.12 12.79 -14.83
C ARG A 426 28.51 12.93 -15.46
N ASP A 427 29.57 12.68 -14.68
CA ASP A 427 30.96 12.79 -15.15
C ASP A 427 31.24 11.81 -16.31
N ILE A 428 30.68 10.60 -16.23
CA ILE A 428 30.74 9.60 -17.31
C ILE A 428 29.96 10.07 -18.55
N GLU A 429 28.74 10.57 -18.38
CA GLU A 429 27.90 11.07 -19.48
C GLU A 429 28.54 12.28 -20.17
N ASP A 430 29.12 13.21 -19.41
CA ASP A 430 29.84 14.37 -19.91
C ASP A 430 31.06 13.94 -20.73
N TYR A 431 31.87 12.97 -20.25
CA TYR A 431 33.01 12.42 -21.00
C TYR A 431 32.59 11.74 -22.31
N VAL A 432 31.55 10.90 -22.27
CA VAL A 432 31.05 10.20 -23.46
C VAL A 432 30.55 11.20 -24.50
N SER A 433 29.77 12.21 -24.07
CA SER A 433 29.24 13.25 -24.95
C SER A 433 30.35 14.07 -25.60
N LEU A 434 31.37 14.47 -24.83
CA LEU A 434 32.52 15.23 -25.36
C LEU A 434 33.38 14.42 -26.33
N ARG A 435 33.50 13.11 -26.10
CA ARG A 435 34.16 12.19 -27.04
C ARG A 435 33.36 12.06 -28.34
N GLU A 436 32.04 11.92 -28.25
CA GLU A 436 31.15 11.87 -29.42
C GLU A 436 31.19 13.17 -30.24
N TRP A 437 31.34 14.31 -29.58
CA TRP A 437 31.52 15.61 -30.24
C TRP A 437 32.93 15.84 -30.80
N GLY A 438 33.86 14.89 -30.62
CA GLY A 438 35.23 14.98 -31.11
C GLY A 438 36.10 16.00 -30.35
N VAL A 439 35.66 16.46 -29.18
CA VAL A 439 36.43 17.37 -28.30
C VAL A 439 37.53 16.59 -27.57
N LEU A 440 37.27 15.31 -27.27
CA LEU A 440 38.23 14.38 -26.66
C LEU A 440 38.51 13.24 -27.65
N SER A 441 39.78 12.94 -27.88
CA SER A 441 40.26 11.89 -28.79
C SER A 441 40.43 10.55 -28.10
#